data_AF-A0A944Q4N5-F1
#
_entry.id   AF-A0A944Q4N5-F1
#
_cell.length_a   1.000
_cell.length_b   1.000
_cell.length_c   1.000
_cell.angle_alpha   90.00
_cell.angle_beta   90.00
_cell.angle_gamma   90.00
#
_symmetry.space_group_name_H-M   'P 1'
#
loop_
_entity.id
_entity.type
_entity.pdbx_description
1 polymer ?
#
loop_
_entity_poly.entity_id
_entity_poly.type
_entity_poly.pdbx_seq_one_letter_code
_entity_poly.pdbx_strand_id
1 'polypeptide(L)' 'MKPSVGRIVLVSMDPAMNNGAGVAPAVITRVWDDTTVNVHVLPDGHVTEWQTSATYVDSLDEETGGLYRWTWPPRI' A
#
# COMPACT_ATOMS: atom_id res chain seq x y z
N MET A 1 -3.68 13.37 4.52
CA MET A 1 -3.62 12.95 5.95
C MET A 1 -2.15 12.62 6.25
N LYS A 2 -1.63 12.90 7.45
CA LYS A 2 -0.20 12.64 7.73
C LYS A 2 0.04 11.15 7.99
N PRO A 3 1.06 10.51 7.37
CA PRO A 3 1.39 9.12 7.65
C PRO A 3 1.94 8.94 9.06
N SER A 4 1.61 7.82 9.69
CA SER A 4 2.16 7.41 10.99
C SER A 4 2.23 5.89 11.07
N VAL A 5 3.19 5.37 11.83
CA VAL A 5 3.34 3.92 12.08
C VAL A 5 2.03 3.34 12.64
N GLY A 6 1.66 2.16 12.18
CA GLY A 6 0.45 1.44 12.58
C GLY A 6 -0.82 1.81 11.81
N ARG A 7 -0.79 2.84 10.95
CA ARG A 7 -1.95 3.17 10.09
C ARG A 7 -2.07 2.17 8.94
N ILE A 8 -3.32 1.90 8.55
CA ILE A 8 -3.63 1.08 7.37
C ILE A 8 -3.70 1.99 6.13
N VAL A 9 -3.04 1.55 5.07
CA VAL A 9 -3.04 2.13 3.73
C VAL A 9 -3.37 1.05 2.70
N LEU A 10 -3.63 1.45 1.46
CA LEU A 10 -3.72 0.52 0.34
C LEU A 10 -2.42 0.60 -0.47
N VAL A 11 -1.97 -0.52 -1.02
CA VAL A 11 -0.84 -0.61 -1.96
C VAL A 11 -1.22 -1.37 -3.21
N SER A 12 -0.58 -1.06 -4.33
CA SER A 12 -0.68 -1.87 -5.54
C SER A 12 -0.14 -3.28 -5.30
N MET A 13 -0.84 -4.28 -5.82
CA MET A 13 -0.46 -5.67 -5.74
C MET A 13 -0.90 -6.43 -6.98
N ASP A 14 -0.13 -7.44 -7.38
CA ASP A 14 -0.54 -8.37 -8.43
C ASP A 14 -1.87 -9.06 -8.02
N PRO A 15 -2.95 -8.92 -8.81
CA PRO A 15 -4.21 -9.61 -8.57
C PRO A 15 -4.08 -11.12 -8.36
N ALA A 16 -3.11 -11.77 -9.03
CA ALA A 16 -2.87 -13.21 -8.87
C ALA A 16 -2.45 -13.58 -7.43
N MET A 17 -1.86 -12.63 -6.70
CA MET A 17 -1.39 -12.80 -5.32
C MET A 17 -2.40 -12.32 -4.28
N ASN A 18 -3.51 -11.70 -4.73
CA ASN A 18 -4.47 -11.01 -3.87
C ASN A 18 -5.91 -11.25 -4.33
N ASN A 19 -6.22 -12.50 -4.68
CA ASN A 19 -7.57 -12.98 -4.99
C ASN A 19 -8.32 -12.14 -6.06
N GLY A 20 -7.60 -11.70 -7.09
CA GLY A 20 -8.14 -10.89 -8.19
C GLY A 20 -8.21 -9.39 -7.92
N ALA A 21 -7.86 -8.91 -6.72
CA ALA A 21 -7.84 -7.49 -6.41
C ALA A 21 -6.44 -6.87 -6.64
N GLY A 22 -6.39 -5.80 -7.43
CA GLY A 22 -5.14 -5.07 -7.73
C GLY A 22 -4.58 -4.23 -6.59
N VAL A 23 -5.27 -4.18 -5.44
CA VAL A 23 -4.81 -3.46 -4.25
C VAL A 23 -4.97 -4.30 -3.00
N ALA A 24 -3.98 -4.24 -2.12
CA ALA A 24 -3.98 -4.94 -0.84
C ALA A 24 -3.86 -3.94 0.32
N PRO A 25 -4.46 -4.23 1.49
CA PRO A 25 -4.20 -3.45 2.69
C PRO A 25 -2.77 -3.67 3.17
N ALA A 26 -2.17 -2.62 3.73
CA ALA A 26 -0.84 -2.68 4.31
C ALA A 26 -0.76 -1.81 5.56
N VAL A 27 0.09 -2.20 6.52
CA VAL A 27 0.34 -1.43 7.74
C VAL A 27 1.63 -0.63 7.58
N ILE A 28 1.59 0.66 7.86
CA ILE A 28 2.81 1.50 7.90
C ILE A 28 3.71 1.03 9.03
N THR A 29 4.94 0.65 8.69
CA THR A 29 5.96 0.19 9.65
C THR A 29 7.08 1.20 9.84
N ARG A 30 7.26 2.15 8.90
CA ARG A 30 8.19 3.28 9.01
C ARG A 30 7.70 4.47 8.19
N VAL A 31 7.97 5.69 8.68
CA VAL A 31 7.72 6.94 7.95
C VAL A 31 9.05 7.65 7.74
N TRP A 32 9.36 7.99 6.49
CA TRP A 32 10.53 8.81 6.15
C TRP A 32 10.15 10.29 6.10
N ASP A 33 9.05 10.58 5.41
CA ASP A 33 8.43 11.89 5.26
C ASP A 33 6.93 11.74 5.02
N ASP A 34 6.25 12.82 4.65
CA ASP A 34 4.80 12.85 4.47
C ASP A 34 4.29 12.02 3.27
N THR A 35 5.17 11.62 2.34
CA THR A 35 4.80 10.85 1.14
C THR A 35 5.51 9.50 1.03
N THR A 36 6.56 9.25 1.81
CA THR A 36 7.40 8.05 1.68
C THR A 36 7.38 7.21 2.96
N VAL A 37 6.98 5.94 2.83
CA VAL A 37 6.82 5.01 3.97
C VAL A 37 7.36 3.62 3.66
N ASN A 38 7.62 2.82 4.69
CA ASN A 38 7.66 1.36 4.53
C ASN A 38 6.36 0.76 5.06
N VAL A 39 5.91 -0.30 4.42
CA VAL A 39 4.69 -1.01 4.82
C VAL A 39 4.90 -2.52 4.84
N HIS A 40 4.12 -3.19 5.67
CA HIS A 40 3.94 -4.63 5.65
C HIS A 40 2.58 -4.94 5.02
N VAL A 41 2.59 -5.63 3.89
CA VAL A 41 1.39 -5.92 3.08
C VAL A 41 0.65 -7.12 3.66
N LEU A 42 -0.67 -7.05 3.67
CA LEU A 42 -1.59 -8.05 4.22
C LEU A 42 -2.52 -8.58 3.10
N PRO A 43 -2.02 -9.39 2.16
CA PRO A 43 -2.84 -9.92 1.08
C PRO A 43 -3.69 -11.11 1.50
N ASP A 44 -4.64 -11.48 0.65
CA ASP A 44 -5.46 -12.67 0.81
C ASP A 44 -4.66 -13.98 0.65
N GLY A 45 -3.55 -13.94 -0.08
CA GLY A 45 -2.67 -15.08 -0.33
C GLY A 45 -1.68 -15.39 0.81
N HIS A 46 -0.92 -16.47 0.67
CA HIS A 46 0.05 -16.92 1.68
C HIS A 46 1.37 -16.11 1.73
N VAL A 47 1.55 -15.11 0.87
CA VAL A 47 2.80 -14.36 0.78
C VAL A 47 2.64 -13.02 1.47
N THR A 48 3.35 -12.80 2.57
CA THR A 48 3.48 -11.48 3.18
C THR A 48 4.70 -10.77 2.61
N GLU A 49 4.50 -9.59 2.02
CA GLU A 49 5.56 -8.80 1.40
C GLU A 49 5.84 -7.52 2.20
N TRP A 50 7.11 -7.12 2.25
CA TRP A 50 7.53 -5.82 2.74
C TRP A 50 7.78 -4.90 1.55
N GLN A 51 7.04 -3.79 1.47
CA GLN A 51 7.35 -2.72 0.52
C GLN A 51 8.09 -1.60 1.25
N THR A 52 9.32 -1.35 0.83
CA THR A 52 10.15 -0.26 1.37
C THR A 52 10.10 0.93 0.43
N SER A 53 10.15 2.14 1.00
CA SER A 53 10.14 3.40 0.25
C SER A 53 8.92 3.57 -0.67
N ALA A 54 7.76 3.05 -0.26
CA ALA A 54 6.52 3.23 -0.99
C ALA A 54 6.13 4.71 -1.02
N THR A 55 5.80 5.21 -2.22
CA THR A 55 5.48 6.63 -2.43
C THR A 55 3.98 6.85 -2.53
N TYR A 56 3.51 7.93 -1.93
CA TYR A 56 2.11 8.35 -1.94
C TYR A 56 1.65 8.71 -3.35
N VAL A 57 0.45 8.24 -3.69
CA VAL A 57 -0.33 8.64 -4.86
C VAL A 57 -1.78 8.86 -4.43
N ASP A 58 -2.48 9.77 -5.12
CA ASP A 58 -3.88 10.08 -4.79
C ASP A 58 -4.84 8.93 -5.14
N SER A 59 -4.45 8.07 -6.09
CA SER A 59 -5.21 6.91 -6.56
C SER A 59 -4.24 5.77 -6.92
N LEU A 60 -4.71 4.53 -6.80
CA LEU A 60 -4.03 3.32 -7.30
C LEU A 60 -4.85 2.76 -8.46
N ASP A 61 -4.94 3.53 -9.54
CA ASP A 61 -5.51 3.07 -10.81
C ASP A 61 -4.43 2.41 -11.68
N GLU A 62 -4.83 1.77 -12.79
CA GLU A 62 -3.89 1.08 -13.68
C GLU A 62 -2.81 2.01 -14.27
N GLU A 63 -3.04 3.33 -14.31
CA GLU A 63 -2.11 4.32 -14.86
C GLU A 63 -1.06 4.78 -13.84
N THR A 64 -1.42 4.82 -12.56
CA THR A 64 -0.57 5.28 -11.45
C THR A 64 -0.05 4.14 -10.54
N GLY A 65 -0.63 2.95 -10.67
CA GLY A 65 -0.48 1.77 -9.81
C GLY A 65 0.80 0.97 -9.99
N GLY A 66 1.92 1.64 -10.21
CA GLY A 66 3.24 0.99 -10.19
C GLY A 66 3.54 0.31 -8.85
N LEU A 67 4.53 -0.60 -8.84
CA LEU A 67 5.04 -1.19 -7.60
C LEU A 67 5.51 -0.08 -6.63
N TYR A 68 5.43 -0.36 -5.33
CA TYR A 68 5.86 0.57 -4.27
C TYR A 68 5.09 1.90 -4.28
N ARG A 69 3.79 1.84 -4.54
CA ARG A 69 2.86 2.97 -4.41
C ARG A 69 1.83 2.69 -3.33
N TRP A 70 1.45 3.73 -2.58
CA TRP A 70 0.42 3.63 -1.56
C TRP A 70 -0.57 4.80 -1.62
N THR A 71 -1.80 4.55 -1.18
CA THR A 71 -2.82 5.58 -1.03
C THR A 71 -3.61 5.41 0.27
N TRP A 72 -4.35 6.45 0.65
CA TRP A 72 -5.28 6.38 1.77
C TRP A 72 -6.53 5.58 1.40
N PRO A 73 -7.05 4.73 2.29
CA PRO A 73 -8.33 4.08 2.04
C PRO A 73 -9.45 5.12 1.87
N PRO A 74 -10.49 4.82 1.07
CA PRO A 74 -11.66 5.69 0.93
C PRO A 74 -12.32 5.90 2.29
N ARG A 75 -12.82 7.11 2.52
CA ARG A 75 -13.61 7.42 3.73
C ARG A 75 -15.05 7.00 3.50
N ILE A 76 -15.58 6.21 4.43
CA ILE A 76 -17.00 5.90 4.58
C ILE A 76 -17.61 6.81 5.63
#